data_AF-A0A1M4TC69-F1
#
_entry.id   AF-A0A1M4TC69-F1
#
_cell.length_a   1.000
_cell.length_b   1.000
_cell.length_c   1.000
_cell.angle_alpha   90.00
_cell.angle_beta   90.00
_cell.angle_gamma   90.00
#
_symmetry.space_group_name_H-M   'P 1'
#
loop_
_entity.id
_entity.type
_entity.pdbx_description
1 polymer ?
#
loop_
_entity_poly.entity_id
_entity_poly.type
_entity_poly.pdbx_seq_one_letter_code
_entity_poly.pdbx_strand_id
1 'polypeptide(L)'
;MTAKFGVSSADLTSAAKGYQQHGQVVTDQRAAVEAAKVDPGKFGRDAQFRPFGAAVGELVAKLAANTAAYGAKAGEVAQKLNETAGEYTRTEQGNAADLKGTHRG
;
A
#
# COMPACT_ATOMS: atom_id res chain seq x y z
N MET A 1 -31.40 4.05 19.43
CA MET A 1 -30.81 3.32 18.28
C MET A 1 -29.34 3.69 18.21
N THR A 2 -28.49 2.82 18.75
CA THR A 2 -27.02 2.97 18.73
C THR A 2 -26.53 2.74 17.30
N ALA A 3 -25.89 3.74 16.70
CA ALA A 3 -25.25 3.58 15.40
C ALA A 3 -24.20 2.48 15.51
N LYS A 4 -24.45 1.33 14.86
CA LYS A 4 -23.40 0.36 14.57
C LYS A 4 -22.41 1.09 13.67
N PHE A 5 -21.30 1.57 14.23
CA PHE A 5 -20.13 1.87 13.43
C PHE A 5 -19.79 0.57 12.70
N GLY A 6 -20.09 0.50 11.39
CA GLY A 6 -20.05 -0.74 10.61
C GLY A 6 -18.63 -1.27 10.34
N VAL A 7 -17.61 -0.69 10.95
CA VAL A 7 -16.19 -1.00 10.76
C VAL A 7 -15.54 -1.13 12.13
N SER A 8 -15.04 -2.31 12.45
CA SER A 8 -14.31 -2.58 13.68
C SER A 8 -12.81 -2.26 13.54
N SER A 9 -12.10 -2.13 14.67
CA SER A 9 -10.63 -2.01 14.67
C SER A 9 -9.94 -3.22 14.02
N ALA A 10 -10.55 -4.40 14.09
CA ALA A 10 -10.09 -5.60 13.40
C ALA A 10 -10.23 -5.47 11.88
N ASP A 11 -11.35 -4.91 11.39
CA ASP A 11 -11.57 -4.66 9.96
C ASP A 11 -10.54 -3.67 9.40
N LEU A 12 -10.26 -2.60 10.15
CA LEU A 12 -9.24 -1.61 9.79
C LEU A 12 -7.83 -2.23 9.73
N THR A 13 -7.48 -3.06 10.71
CA THR A 13 -6.18 -3.77 10.74
C THR A 13 -6.07 -4.77 9.60
N SER A 14 -7.16 -5.47 9.25
CA SER A 14 -7.23 -6.38 8.12
C SER A 14 -7.04 -5.63 6.79
N ALA A 15 -7.71 -4.50 6.63
CA ALA A 15 -7.53 -3.62 5.48
C ALA A 15 -6.09 -3.09 5.37
N ALA A 16 -5.46 -2.71 6.49
CA ALA A 16 -4.07 -2.27 6.52
C ALA A 16 -3.12 -3.35 5.99
N LYS A 17 -3.29 -4.61 6.43
CA LYS A 17 -2.52 -5.75 5.91
C LYS A 17 -2.76 -5.97 4.42
N GLY A 18 -4.00 -5.83 3.95
CA GLY A 18 -4.34 -5.90 2.54
C GLY A 18 -3.56 -4.88 1.71
N TYR A 19 -3.54 -3.61 2.13
CA TYR A 19 -2.76 -2.57 1.44
C TYR A 19 -1.25 -2.85 1.44
N GLN A 20 -0.70 -3.36 2.55
CA GLN A 20 0.72 -3.77 2.59
C GLN A 20 1.02 -4.90 1.58
N GLN A 21 0.15 -5.90 1.50
CA GLN A 21 0.28 -7.01 0.54
C GLN A 21 0.16 -6.52 -0.91
N HIS A 22 -0.80 -5.63 -1.21
CA HIS A 22 -0.93 -5.04 -2.54
C HIS A 22 0.31 -4.23 -2.94
N GLY A 23 0.86 -3.42 -2.02
CA GLY A 23 2.11 -2.70 -2.25
C GLY A 23 3.29 -3.62 -2.55
N GLN A 24 3.39 -4.75 -1.83
CA GLN A 24 4.41 -5.76 -2.07
C GLN A 24 4.26 -6.43 -3.44
N VAL A 25 3.04 -6.88 -3.80
CA VAL A 25 2.78 -7.53 -5.10
C VAL A 25 3.14 -6.61 -6.26
N VAL A 26 2.80 -5.32 -6.18
CA VAL A 26 3.15 -4.35 -7.24
C VAL A 26 4.67 -4.15 -7.34
N THR A 27 5.37 -4.18 -6.22
CA THR A 27 6.84 -4.10 -6.17
C THR A 27 7.49 -5.35 -6.77
N ASP A 28 6.96 -6.54 -6.45
CA ASP A 28 7.47 -7.81 -6.98
C ASP A 28 7.20 -7.94 -8.49
N GLN A 29 6.03 -7.51 -8.95
CA GLN A 29 5.70 -7.47 -10.38
C GLN A 29 6.62 -6.52 -11.15
N ARG A 30 6.96 -5.36 -10.57
CA ARG A 30 7.96 -4.45 -11.14
C ARG A 30 9.31 -5.13 -11.26
N ALA A 31 9.79 -5.77 -10.19
CA ALA A 31 11.06 -6.49 -10.20
C ALA A 31 11.05 -7.61 -11.25
N ALA A 32 9.93 -8.30 -11.44
CA ALA A 32 9.77 -9.31 -12.49
C ALA A 32 9.85 -8.70 -13.90
N VAL A 33 9.26 -7.52 -14.14
CA VAL A 33 9.36 -6.81 -15.43
C VAL A 33 10.79 -6.34 -15.70
N GLU A 34 11.49 -5.82 -14.69
CA GLU A 34 12.92 -5.46 -14.81
C GLU A 34 13.79 -6.71 -15.07
N ALA A 35 13.51 -7.82 -14.39
CA ALA A 35 14.22 -9.09 -14.54
C ALA A 35 13.91 -9.82 -15.85
N ALA A 36 12.77 -9.54 -16.50
CA ALA A 36 12.38 -10.11 -17.80
C ALA A 36 13.33 -9.70 -18.95
N LYS A 37 14.40 -8.95 -18.67
CA LYS A 37 15.45 -8.57 -19.63
C LYS A 37 14.88 -7.84 -20.84
N VAL A 38 13.94 -6.94 -20.61
CA VAL A 38 13.68 -5.84 -21.56
C VAL A 38 14.94 -4.99 -21.55
N ASP A 39 15.95 -5.41 -22.30
CA ASP A 39 17.23 -4.70 -22.45
C ASP A 39 17.03 -3.64 -23.54
N PRO A 40 16.85 -2.36 -23.18
CA PRO A 40 16.67 -1.30 -24.16
C PRO A 40 17.90 -1.18 -25.07
N GLY A 41 19.08 -1.59 -24.58
CA GLY A 41 20.34 -1.65 -25.30
C GLY A 41 20.39 -2.76 -26.35
N LYS A 42 19.58 -3.82 -26.26
CA LYS A 42 19.42 -4.79 -27.35
C LYS A 42 18.79 -4.16 -28.60
N PHE A 43 17.84 -3.24 -28.42
CA PHE A 43 17.28 -2.46 -29.52
C PHE A 43 18.23 -1.34 -29.98
N GLY A 44 19.14 -0.89 -29.10
CA GLY A 44 20.12 0.15 -29.41
C GLY A 44 21.28 -0.26 -30.31
N ARG A 45 21.50 -1.58 -30.52
CA ARG A 45 22.61 -2.10 -31.35
C ARG A 45 22.44 -1.79 -32.84
N ASP A 46 21.21 -1.80 -33.34
CA ASP A 46 20.91 -1.45 -34.73
C ASP A 46 20.40 -0.01 -34.85
N ALA A 47 20.92 0.77 -35.80
CA ALA A 47 20.58 2.18 -35.95
C ALA A 47 19.07 2.45 -36.15
N GLN A 48 18.38 1.54 -36.83
CA GLN A 48 16.94 1.63 -37.10
C GLN A 48 16.05 1.35 -35.86
N PHE A 49 16.57 0.67 -34.84
CA PHE A 49 15.82 0.28 -33.64
C PHE A 49 16.17 1.12 -32.39
N ARG A 50 17.17 2.01 -32.46
CA ARG A 50 17.48 2.99 -31.40
C ARG A 50 16.27 3.79 -30.88
N PRO A 51 15.37 4.36 -31.73
CA PRO A 51 14.19 5.06 -31.22
C PRO A 51 13.22 4.14 -30.47
N PHE A 52 13.15 2.87 -30.85
CA PHE A 52 12.35 1.86 -30.16
C PHE A 52 12.95 1.52 -28.79
N GLY A 53 14.27 1.32 -28.71
CA GLY A 53 14.98 1.12 -27.44
C GLY A 53 14.77 2.29 -26.47
N ALA A 54 14.85 3.53 -26.95
CA ALA A 54 14.60 4.71 -26.14
C ALA A 54 13.16 4.74 -25.57
N ALA A 55 12.15 4.48 -26.40
CA ALA A 55 10.75 4.43 -25.97
C ALA A 55 10.49 3.33 -24.93
N VAL A 56 11.08 2.15 -25.13
CA VAL A 56 11.00 1.05 -24.18
C VAL A 56 11.67 1.40 -22.85
N GLY A 57 12.85 2.02 -22.87
CA GLY A 57 13.52 2.51 -21.67
C GLY A 57 12.70 3.54 -20.90
N GLU A 58 12.05 4.47 -21.60
CA GLU A 58 11.15 5.46 -20.99
C GLU A 58 9.93 4.81 -20.32
N LEU A 59 9.32 3.81 -20.97
CA LEU A 59 8.20 3.05 -20.40
C LEU A 59 8.60 2.30 -19.14
N VAL A 60 9.77 1.66 -19.14
CA VAL A 60 10.32 0.97 -17.95
C VAL A 60 10.58 1.97 -16.82
N ALA A 61 11.17 3.13 -17.12
CA ALA A 61 11.39 4.19 -16.12
C ALA A 61 10.07 4.74 -15.54
N LYS A 62 9.05 4.96 -16.38
CA LYS A 62 7.71 5.38 -15.94
C LYS A 62 7.04 4.31 -15.06
N LEU A 63 7.17 3.04 -15.43
CA LEU A 63 6.68 1.93 -14.62
C LEU A 63 7.37 1.89 -13.25
N ALA A 64 8.69 2.05 -13.21
CA ALA A 64 9.46 2.12 -11.96
C ALA A 64 9.03 3.27 -11.05
N ALA A 65 8.81 4.47 -11.61
CA ALA A 65 8.33 5.62 -10.86
C ALA A 65 6.92 5.41 -10.30
N ASN A 66 6.00 4.92 -11.13
CA ASN A 66 4.60 4.69 -10.73
C ASN A 66 4.46 3.60 -9.66
N THR A 67 5.22 2.51 -9.79
CA THR A 67 5.22 1.41 -8.82
C THR A 67 5.78 1.84 -7.47
N ALA A 68 6.86 2.65 -7.46
CA ALA A 68 7.39 3.25 -6.24
C ALA A 68 6.37 4.20 -5.57
N ALA A 69 5.71 5.06 -6.36
CA ALA A 69 4.68 5.95 -5.85
C ALA A 69 3.47 5.18 -5.27
N TYR A 70 3.04 4.11 -5.95
CA TYR A 70 1.97 3.24 -5.45
C TYR A 70 2.36 2.55 -4.14
N GLY A 71 3.56 1.97 -4.06
CA GLY A 71 4.06 1.32 -2.85
C GLY A 71 4.10 2.28 -1.65
N ALA A 72 4.59 3.50 -1.86
CA ALA A 72 4.57 4.55 -0.84
C ALA A 72 3.14 4.88 -0.40
N LYS A 73 2.21 5.03 -1.36
CA LYS A 73 0.81 5.35 -1.04
C LYS A 73 0.10 4.22 -0.31
N ALA A 74 0.35 2.97 -0.70
CA ALA A 74 -0.19 1.80 -0.02
C ALA A 74 0.31 1.73 1.44
N GLY A 75 1.59 2.06 1.67
CA GLY A 75 2.17 2.20 3.01
C GLY A 75 1.50 3.28 3.85
N GLU A 76 1.30 4.49 3.29
CA GLU A 76 0.58 5.58 3.98
C GLU A 76 -0.84 5.18 4.38
N VAL A 77 -1.57 4.50 3.49
CA VAL A 77 -2.94 4.05 3.76
C VAL A 77 -2.94 2.99 4.86
N ALA A 78 -2.03 2.02 4.80
CA ALA A 78 -1.91 1.00 5.85
C ALA A 78 -1.55 1.60 7.21
N GLN A 79 -0.67 2.59 7.26
CA GLN A 79 -0.33 3.31 8.48
C GLN A 79 -1.56 4.00 9.07
N LYS A 80 -2.28 4.79 8.27
CA LYS A 80 -3.49 5.49 8.73
C LYS A 80 -4.56 4.54 9.25
N LEU A 81 -4.78 3.42 8.56
CA LEU A 81 -5.72 2.40 8.99
C LEU A 81 -5.34 1.81 10.36
N ASN A 82 -4.05 1.53 10.59
CA ASN A 82 -3.56 1.05 11.89
C ASN A 82 -3.66 2.11 12.99
N GLU A 83 -3.36 3.38 12.68
CA GLU A 83 -3.53 4.51 13.60
C GLU A 83 -5.00 4.63 14.04
N THR A 84 -5.93 4.63 13.08
CA THR A 84 -7.37 4.66 13.37
C THR A 84 -7.82 3.41 14.15
N ALA A 85 -7.33 2.21 13.81
CA ALA A 85 -7.64 1.00 14.57
C ALA A 85 -7.18 1.10 16.04
N GLY A 86 -6.00 1.69 16.27
CA GLY A 86 -5.47 1.95 17.61
C GLY A 86 -6.27 2.99 18.39
N GLU A 87 -6.77 4.04 17.73
CA GLU A 87 -7.67 5.03 18.33
C GLU A 87 -9.02 4.44 18.72
N TYR A 88 -9.62 3.61 17.86
CA TYR A 88 -10.84 2.87 18.16
C TYR A 88 -10.66 1.99 19.40
N THR A 89 -9.58 1.20 19.42
CA THR A 89 -9.28 0.29 20.54
C THR A 89 -9.05 1.05 21.85
N ARG A 90 -8.33 2.18 21.81
CA ARG A 90 -8.12 3.04 22.99
C ARG A 90 -9.42 3.66 23.50
N THR A 91 -10.31 4.08 22.59
CA THR A 91 -11.61 4.67 22.95
C THR A 91 -12.53 3.64 23.60
N GLU A 92 -12.59 2.42 23.04
CA GLU A 92 -13.37 1.31 23.62
C GLU A 92 -12.85 0.90 25.01
N GLN A 93 -11.53 0.81 25.18
CA GLN A 93 -10.91 0.48 26.47
C GLN A 93 -11.06 1.60 27.50
N GLY A 94 -10.93 2.86 27.09
CA GLY A 94 -11.11 4.04 27.95
C GLY A 94 -12.55 4.12 28.50
N ASN A 95 -13.55 3.95 27.63
CA ASN A 95 -14.96 3.90 28.04
C ASN A 95 -15.26 2.70 28.96
N ALA A 96 -14.65 1.54 28.70
CA ALA A 96 -14.86 0.35 29.53
C ALA A 96 -14.21 0.48 30.93
N ALA A 97 -13.10 1.21 31.05
CA ALA A 97 -12.46 1.52 32.32
C ALA A 97 -13.28 2.51 33.15
N ASP A 98 -13.84 3.54 32.50
CA ASP A 98 -14.65 4.57 33.14
C ASP A 98 -15.98 4.01 33.70
N LEU A 99 -16.66 3.14 32.94
CA LEU A 99 -17.89 2.46 33.37
C LEU A 99 -17.68 1.48 34.54
N LYS A 100 -16.49 0.91 34.71
CA LYS A 100 -16.16 0.07 35.87
C LYS A 100 -15.84 0.88 37.13
N GLY A 101 -15.58 2.18 37.01
CA GLY A 101 -15.24 3.09 38.10
C GLY A 101 -16.43 3.80 38.76
N THR A 102 -17.56 3.94 38.08
CA THR A 102 -18.66 4.85 38.48
C THR A 102 -19.86 4.20 39.19
N HIS A 103 -19.87 2.87 39.36
CA HIS A 103 -20.93 2.13 40.09
C HIS A 103 -20.50 1.67 41.51
N ARG A 104 -19.59 2.39 42.18
CA ARG A 104 -19.30 2.18 43.61
C ARG A 104 -19.86 3.35 44.42
N GLY A 105 -21.16 3.29 44.70
CA GLY A 105 -21.90 4.19 45.56
C GLY A 105 -23.33 3.69 45.73
#